data_AF-A0A9N9FJZ2-F1
#
_entry.id   AF-A0A9N9FJZ2-F1
#
_cell.length_a   1.000
_cell.length_b   1.000
_cell.length_c   1.000
_cell.angle_alpha   90.00
_cell.angle_beta   90.00
_cell.angle_gamma   90.00
#
_symmetry.space_group_name_H-M   'P 1'
#
loop_
_entity.id
_entity.type
_entity.pdbx_description
1 polymer ?
#
loop_
_entity_poly.entity_id
_entity_poly.type
_entity_poly.pdbx_seq_one_letter_code
_entity_poly.pdbx_strand_id
1 'polypeptide(L)'
;MSRTPHKYFGRKSSEWGILGFLNECDLEPFERKLDCYLKDLEYIVNVDKGIRKQRAQLLLNNYRLVSISFLMLEIQNGDEMLDDQPDKQLAQSWEIAQVSEFSDDEEIKFDLSSVAEELRREPITEWVVADINVTQRFRKFQMDVLDQTQRNGLTYNNVYELLALSSIIVLTSPCPYPIFTIEEWNKIIKENPYTIENHPIPPEMSSILHQASCNNFIGKDATIDGGNSQLGKNVARAFNELVPKVAPAKISEDTYSYLYLHPISRPFFSGEKEYDLTLNSANADSTKRPDLSCEVYQVAILNSESKPIGFTPLQHKKDSIKVQLKACKSINQQMDSRGGPGEAAILLNMGDQTESFIMDLKFDGLYRSWSFLTTKLVIDRASLPLAEFAISHIMALEECVGKIARDYKYRSTKFTPLKQMSFVRKLPNSPQVKMLLS
;
A
#
# COMPACT_ATOMS: atom_id res chain seq x y z
N MET A 1 -16.82 3.10 44.26
CA MET A 1 -15.93 4.28 44.20
C MET A 1 -16.35 5.09 43.00
N SER A 2 -16.65 6.39 43.14
CA SER A 2 -16.98 7.23 41.99
C SER A 2 -15.73 7.34 41.12
N ARG A 3 -15.85 6.95 39.86
CA ARG A 3 -14.77 7.10 38.89
C ARG A 3 -14.66 8.57 38.52
N THR A 4 -13.51 9.20 38.76
CA THR A 4 -13.23 10.57 38.31
C THR A 4 -12.41 10.51 37.02
N PRO A 5 -12.79 11.24 35.95
CA PRO A 5 -11.97 11.34 34.73
C PRO A 5 -10.56 11.87 35.02
N HIS A 6 -9.61 11.52 34.16
CA HIS A 6 -8.24 12.02 34.20
C HIS A 6 -8.19 13.56 34.22
N LYS A 7 -7.17 14.12 34.90
CA LYS A 7 -6.97 15.57 35.11
C LYS A 7 -7.07 16.40 33.82
N TYR A 8 -6.67 15.82 32.68
CA TYR A 8 -6.76 16.43 31.35
C TYR A 8 -8.18 16.93 31.02
N PHE A 9 -9.22 16.16 31.38
CA PHE A 9 -10.62 16.52 31.14
C PHE A 9 -11.19 17.56 32.12
N GLY A 10 -10.38 18.06 33.06
CA GLY A 10 -10.70 19.23 33.87
C GLY A 10 -10.65 20.56 33.10
N ARG A 11 -10.07 20.55 31.88
CA ARG A 11 -9.94 21.73 31.00
C ARG A 11 -11.26 22.12 30.32
N LYS A 12 -11.23 23.24 29.61
CA LYS A 12 -12.32 23.63 28.70
C LYS A 12 -12.48 22.56 27.62
N SER A 13 -13.70 22.14 27.33
CA SER A 13 -13.95 21.05 26.39
C SER A 13 -13.46 21.34 24.97
N SER A 14 -13.38 22.61 24.56
CA SER A 14 -12.79 23.03 23.28
C SER A 14 -11.31 22.67 23.14
N GLU A 15 -10.59 22.44 24.24
CA GLU A 15 -9.15 22.13 24.27
C GLU A 15 -8.87 20.62 24.29
N TRP A 16 -9.92 19.79 24.30
CA TRP A 16 -9.77 18.34 24.33
C TRP A 16 -9.45 17.78 22.93
N GLY A 17 -8.45 16.91 22.88
CA GLY A 17 -8.05 16.12 21.71
C GLY A 17 -7.16 14.95 22.13
N ILE A 18 -7.06 13.93 21.27
CA ILE A 18 -6.34 12.70 21.63
C ILE A 18 -4.84 12.93 21.79
N LEU A 19 -4.21 13.74 20.93
CA LEU A 19 -2.78 14.07 21.02
C LEU A 19 -2.44 14.81 22.31
N GLY A 20 -3.27 15.79 22.67
CA GLY A 20 -3.12 16.55 23.91
C GLY A 20 -3.22 15.64 25.14
N PHE A 21 -4.11 14.64 25.10
CA PHE A 21 -4.19 13.65 26.18
C PHE A 21 -2.96 12.75 26.21
N LEU A 22 -2.53 12.19 25.06
CA LEU A 22 -1.42 11.24 24.98
C LEU A 22 -0.09 11.87 25.46
N ASN A 23 0.14 13.14 25.12
CA ASN A 23 1.32 13.89 25.56
C ASN A 23 1.37 14.13 27.08
N GLU A 24 0.23 14.12 27.78
CA GLU A 24 0.13 14.45 29.21
C GLU A 24 -0.21 13.25 30.10
N CYS A 25 -0.53 12.11 29.50
CA CYS A 25 -0.86 10.91 30.23
C CYS A 25 0.43 10.19 30.62
N ASP A 26 0.65 10.05 31.93
CA ASP A 26 1.82 9.40 32.51
C ASP A 26 1.71 7.85 32.55
N LEU A 27 0.59 7.28 32.05
CA LEU A 27 0.37 5.84 32.05
C LEU A 27 1.18 5.16 30.95
N GLU A 28 1.87 4.06 31.26
CA GLU A 28 2.51 3.23 30.23
C GLU A 28 2.03 1.77 30.36
N PRO A 29 1.97 1.00 29.25
CA PRO A 29 2.32 1.36 27.86
C PRO A 29 1.22 2.17 27.13
N PHE A 30 1.45 2.55 25.85
CA PHE A 30 0.52 3.29 24.99
C PHE A 30 -0.93 2.77 25.05
N GLU A 31 -1.13 1.44 25.06
CA GLU A 31 -2.46 0.85 25.10
C GLU A 31 -3.23 1.22 26.39
N ARG A 32 -2.52 1.44 27.51
CA ARG A 32 -3.13 1.91 28.76
C ARG A 32 -3.48 3.39 28.72
N LYS A 33 -2.69 4.23 28.04
CA LYS A 33 -3.07 5.64 27.78
C LYS A 33 -4.36 5.68 26.99
N LEU A 34 -4.42 4.90 25.91
CA LEU A 34 -5.53 4.88 25.00
C LEU A 34 -6.81 4.35 25.65
N ASP A 35 -6.72 3.24 26.39
CA ASP A 35 -7.84 2.70 27.15
C ASP A 35 -8.35 3.69 28.21
N CYS A 36 -7.44 4.41 28.88
CA CYS A 36 -7.82 5.46 29.83
C CYS A 36 -8.56 6.61 29.14
N TYR A 37 -8.05 7.10 28.01
CA TYR A 37 -8.67 8.16 27.21
C TYR A 37 -10.11 7.81 26.83
N LEU A 38 -10.31 6.62 26.22
CA LEU A 38 -11.60 6.20 25.70
C LEU A 38 -12.63 6.01 26.81
N LYS A 39 -12.24 5.31 27.88
CA LYS A 39 -13.14 5.05 28.99
C LYS A 39 -13.52 6.32 29.76
N ASP A 40 -12.64 7.33 29.79
CA ASP A 40 -12.96 8.62 30.40
C ASP A 40 -13.91 9.44 29.53
N LEU A 41 -13.75 9.43 28.21
CA LEU A 41 -14.74 10.01 27.31
C LEU A 41 -16.10 9.31 27.43
N GLU A 42 -16.13 7.98 27.50
CA GLU A 42 -17.38 7.22 27.69
C GLU A 42 -18.07 7.59 29.01
N TYR A 43 -17.28 7.73 30.08
CA TYR A 43 -17.80 8.17 31.36
C TYR A 43 -18.41 9.57 31.27
N ILE A 44 -17.72 10.52 30.63
CA ILE A 44 -18.21 11.89 30.43
C ILE A 44 -19.50 11.89 29.61
N VAL A 45 -19.59 11.10 28.53
CA VAL A 45 -20.82 10.98 27.73
C VAL A 45 -22.02 10.52 28.56
N ASN A 46 -21.79 9.60 29.50
CA ASN A 46 -22.84 9.01 30.33
C ASN A 46 -23.26 9.88 31.51
N VAL A 47 -22.35 10.71 32.06
CA VAL A 47 -22.57 11.45 33.31
C VAL A 47 -22.78 12.95 33.11
N ASP A 48 -22.07 13.58 32.17
CA ASP A 48 -22.14 15.03 31.96
C ASP A 48 -23.34 15.48 31.10
N LYS A 49 -23.60 16.78 31.06
CA LYS A 49 -24.63 17.43 30.23
C LYS A 49 -24.04 18.58 29.39
N GLY A 50 -24.75 18.98 28.34
CA GLY A 50 -24.40 20.13 27.52
C GLY A 50 -23.15 19.94 26.66
N ILE A 51 -22.38 21.02 26.49
CA ILE A 51 -21.26 21.11 25.53
C ILE A 51 -20.17 20.07 25.82
N ARG A 52 -19.92 19.74 27.10
CA ARG A 52 -18.93 18.73 27.49
C ARG A 52 -19.30 17.34 26.99
N LYS A 53 -20.57 16.92 27.17
CA LYS A 53 -21.08 15.65 26.65
C LYS A 53 -21.00 15.61 25.12
N GLN A 54 -21.41 16.69 24.45
CA GLN A 54 -21.37 16.78 22.99
C GLN A 54 -19.94 16.65 22.45
N ARG A 55 -18.97 17.33 23.05
CA ARG A 55 -17.57 17.22 22.67
C ARG A 55 -16.98 15.83 22.96
N ALA A 56 -17.28 15.23 24.11
CA ALA A 56 -16.81 13.88 24.41
C ALA A 56 -17.37 12.84 23.43
N GLN A 57 -18.64 12.98 23.06
CA GLN A 57 -19.26 12.15 22.03
C GLN A 57 -18.62 12.36 20.66
N LEU A 58 -18.31 13.62 20.30
CA LEU A 58 -17.60 13.93 19.05
C LEU A 58 -16.21 13.27 19.02
N LEU A 59 -15.41 13.38 20.09
CA LEU A 59 -14.08 12.76 20.14
C LEU A 59 -14.16 11.22 20.14
N LEU A 60 -15.15 10.63 20.82
CA LEU A 60 -15.43 9.19 20.70
C LEU A 60 -15.82 8.80 19.27
N ASN A 61 -16.63 9.61 18.60
CA ASN A 61 -17.02 9.39 17.22
C ASN A 61 -15.85 9.62 16.26
N ASN A 62 -14.94 10.55 16.53
CA ASN A 62 -13.73 10.79 15.75
C ASN A 62 -12.71 9.65 15.92
N TYR A 63 -12.66 9.07 17.12
CA TYR A 63 -11.87 7.87 17.37
C TYR A 63 -12.51 6.61 16.77
N ARG A 64 -13.85 6.51 16.77
CA ARG A 64 -14.61 5.35 16.25
C ARG A 64 -15.00 5.46 14.77
N LEU A 65 -14.81 6.65 14.18
CA LEU A 65 -15.17 7.14 12.85
C LEU A 65 -16.53 6.74 12.29
N VAL A 66 -17.43 7.72 12.37
CA VAL A 66 -18.46 8.02 11.35
C VAL A 66 -18.04 9.40 10.82
N SER A 67 -17.78 9.64 9.52
CA SER A 67 -18.54 9.18 8.37
C SER A 67 -17.63 8.88 7.20
N ILE A 68 -17.90 7.72 6.63
CA ILE A 68 -17.58 7.22 5.29
C ILE A 68 -17.58 8.29 4.17
N SER A 69 -18.30 9.40 4.34
CA SER A 69 -18.28 10.54 3.41
C SER A 69 -16.94 11.30 3.32
N PHE A 70 -16.15 11.38 4.41
CA PHE A 70 -14.82 12.04 4.37
C PHE A 70 -13.77 11.12 3.73
N LEU A 71 -13.80 9.83 4.06
CA LEU A 71 -12.98 8.79 3.42
C LEU A 71 -13.30 8.61 1.92
N MET A 72 -14.56 8.82 1.50
CA MET A 72 -14.95 8.82 0.09
C MET A 72 -14.40 10.03 -0.69
N LEU A 73 -14.16 11.17 -0.03
CA LEU A 73 -13.61 12.39 -0.65
C LEU A 73 -12.08 12.28 -0.87
N GLU A 74 -11.35 11.72 0.09
CA GLU A 74 -9.89 11.49 -0.02
C GLU A 74 -9.53 10.48 -1.13
N ILE A 75 -10.43 9.55 -1.43
CA ILE A 75 -10.25 8.55 -2.52
C ILE A 75 -10.53 9.18 -3.90
N GLN A 76 -11.21 10.34 -3.98
CA GLN A 76 -11.64 10.94 -5.25
C GLN A 76 -11.00 12.29 -5.60
N ASN A 77 -10.47 13.07 -4.66
CA ASN A 77 -9.82 14.35 -4.97
C ASN A 77 -8.55 14.57 -4.15
N GLY A 78 -7.41 14.61 -4.83
CA GLY A 78 -6.22 15.27 -4.29
C GLY A 78 -6.34 16.78 -4.48
N ASP A 79 -6.95 17.50 -3.54
CA ASP A 79 -6.50 18.83 -3.13
C ASP A 79 -7.21 19.34 -1.86
N GLU A 80 -6.46 20.14 -1.08
CA GLU A 80 -6.79 20.88 0.16
C GLU A 80 -7.23 20.09 1.41
N MET A 81 -6.23 19.68 2.20
CA MET A 81 -6.40 19.24 3.59
C MET A 81 -6.77 20.41 4.52
N LEU A 82 -7.98 20.35 5.09
CA LEU A 82 -8.24 20.92 6.42
C LEU A 82 -7.96 19.86 7.48
N ASP A 83 -7.37 20.32 8.58
CA ASP A 83 -6.76 19.64 9.73
C ASP A 83 -7.68 18.74 10.58
N ASP A 84 -8.53 17.92 9.97
CA ASP A 84 -9.45 16.99 10.65
C ASP A 84 -9.06 15.52 10.39
N GLN A 85 -7.83 15.14 10.77
CA GLN A 85 -7.47 13.72 10.84
C GLN A 85 -8.23 13.00 11.97
N PRO A 86 -8.73 11.77 11.74
CA PRO A 86 -9.32 10.96 12.79
C PRO A 86 -8.45 10.79 14.02
N ASP A 87 -9.05 10.88 15.21
CA ASP A 87 -8.33 10.68 16.48
C ASP A 87 -7.63 9.31 16.53
N LYS A 88 -8.19 8.27 15.91
CA LYS A 88 -7.54 6.94 15.81
C LYS A 88 -6.21 6.99 15.03
N GLN A 89 -6.19 7.71 13.90
CA GLN A 89 -4.98 7.87 13.09
C GLN A 89 -3.95 8.76 13.82
N LEU A 90 -4.40 9.83 14.46
CA LEU A 90 -3.54 10.70 15.26
C LEU A 90 -2.86 9.94 16.40
N ALA A 91 -3.59 9.06 17.10
CA ALA A 91 -3.02 8.24 18.16
C ALA A 91 -1.98 7.24 17.64
N GLN A 92 -2.23 6.60 16.49
CA GLN A 92 -1.28 5.68 15.84
C GLN A 92 -0.04 6.41 15.34
N SER A 93 -0.20 7.57 14.71
CA SER A 93 0.91 8.43 14.28
C SER A 93 1.74 8.91 15.47
N TRP A 94 1.10 9.22 16.59
CA TRP A 94 1.79 9.57 17.84
C TRP A 94 2.61 8.39 18.37
N GLU A 95 2.04 7.18 18.43
CA GLU A 95 2.76 5.97 18.84
C GLU A 95 3.95 5.68 17.91
N ILE A 96 3.76 5.77 16.59
CA ILE A 96 4.82 5.62 15.60
C ILE A 96 5.92 6.67 15.79
N ALA A 97 5.56 7.93 16.06
CA ALA A 97 6.52 9.00 16.30
C ALA A 97 7.35 8.74 17.57
N GLN A 98 6.72 8.22 18.64
CA GLN A 98 7.42 7.81 19.86
C GLN A 98 8.35 6.60 19.63
N VAL A 99 7.99 5.70 18.72
CA VAL A 99 8.83 4.55 18.33
C VAL A 99 9.93 4.93 17.33
N SER A 100 9.79 6.08 16.64
CA SER A 100 10.78 6.56 15.65
C SER A 100 12.13 6.96 16.24
N GLU A 101 12.28 6.97 17.58
CA GLU A 101 13.57 7.10 18.26
C GLU A 101 14.46 5.84 18.16
N PHE A 102 13.98 4.74 17.59
CA PHE A 102 14.81 3.58 17.23
C PHE A 102 15.04 3.55 15.71
N SER A 103 15.84 4.49 15.20
CA SER A 103 16.43 4.35 13.87
C SER A 103 17.45 3.21 13.90
N ASP A 104 17.20 2.18 13.11
CA ASP A 104 18.26 1.22 12.79
C ASP A 104 19.06 1.84 11.65
N ASP A 105 20.23 2.37 11.98
CA ASP A 105 21.16 3.04 11.05
C ASP A 105 21.94 2.02 10.19
N GLU A 106 21.32 0.88 9.85
CA GLU A 106 21.94 -0.16 9.05
C GLU A 106 22.29 0.40 7.66
N GLU A 107 23.59 0.62 7.44
CA GLU A 107 24.11 1.09 6.16
C GLU A 107 23.98 -0.01 5.09
N ILE A 108 23.33 0.36 3.99
CA ILE A 108 23.12 -0.50 2.82
C ILE A 108 24.28 -0.29 1.86
N LYS A 109 25.08 -1.35 1.66
CA LYS A 109 26.26 -1.30 0.78
C LYS A 109 25.84 -1.51 -0.67
N PHE A 110 26.12 -0.56 -1.55
CA PHE A 110 25.95 -0.70 -3.00
C PHE A 110 27.31 -0.83 -3.69
N ASP A 111 27.36 -1.62 -4.77
CA ASP A 111 28.44 -1.53 -5.76
C ASP A 111 28.23 -0.27 -6.61
N LEU A 112 28.63 0.88 -6.05
CA LEU A 112 28.49 2.19 -6.67
C LEU A 112 29.27 2.28 -7.99
N SER A 113 30.36 1.53 -8.14
CA SER A 113 31.14 1.49 -9.38
C SER A 113 30.34 0.86 -10.51
N SER A 114 29.67 -0.28 -10.28
CA SER A 114 28.79 -0.90 -11.28
C SER A 114 27.64 0.03 -11.67
N VAL A 115 27.01 0.70 -10.70
CA VAL A 115 25.90 1.64 -10.98
C VAL A 115 26.40 2.85 -11.78
N ALA A 116 27.56 3.39 -11.43
CA ALA A 116 28.17 4.51 -12.16
C ALA A 116 28.49 4.15 -13.61
N GLU A 117 29.00 2.95 -13.89
CA GLU A 117 29.23 2.50 -15.27
C GLU A 117 27.93 2.36 -16.06
N GLU A 118 26.87 1.83 -15.45
CA GLU A 118 25.56 1.76 -16.12
C GLU A 118 24.99 3.15 -16.42
N LEU A 119 25.19 4.12 -15.52
CA LEU A 119 24.76 5.51 -15.72
C LEU A 119 25.61 6.28 -16.73
N ARG A 120 26.83 5.85 -17.08
CA ARG A 120 27.59 6.48 -18.17
C ARG A 120 27.03 6.18 -19.55
N ARG A 121 26.26 5.10 -19.68
CA ARG A 121 25.60 4.76 -20.95
C ARG A 121 24.51 5.78 -21.26
N GLU A 122 24.63 6.46 -22.40
CA GLU A 122 23.62 7.40 -22.89
C GLU A 122 22.31 6.65 -23.25
N PRO A 123 21.14 7.23 -22.90
CA PRO A 123 19.86 6.62 -23.18
C PRO A 123 19.55 6.65 -24.68
N ILE A 124 19.20 5.49 -25.26
CA ILE A 124 18.81 5.40 -26.67
C ILE A 124 17.40 5.97 -26.89
N THR A 125 16.55 5.93 -25.87
CA THR A 125 15.18 6.44 -25.92
C THR A 125 14.86 7.08 -24.59
N GLU A 126 14.37 8.31 -24.66
CA GLU A 126 14.08 9.15 -23.50
C GLU A 126 12.57 9.30 -23.30
N TRP A 127 12.17 9.42 -22.05
CA TRP A 127 10.81 9.76 -21.66
C TRP A 127 10.69 11.27 -21.47
N VAL A 128 9.93 11.90 -22.37
CA VAL A 128 9.64 13.33 -22.34
C VAL A 128 8.13 13.50 -22.19
N VAL A 129 7.71 14.30 -21.21
CA VAL A 129 6.31 14.66 -20.96
C VAL A 129 6.18 16.16 -21.11
N ALA A 130 5.42 16.62 -22.11
CA ALA A 130 5.37 18.02 -22.53
C ALA A 130 6.79 18.57 -22.78
N ASP A 131 7.25 19.52 -21.96
CA ASP A 131 8.57 20.14 -21.98
C ASP A 131 9.57 19.52 -20.97
N ILE A 132 9.17 18.45 -20.27
CA ILE A 132 9.93 17.84 -19.19
C ILE A 132 10.62 16.57 -19.68
N ASN A 133 11.95 16.60 -19.79
CA ASN A 133 12.73 15.39 -20.04
C ASN A 133 12.96 14.61 -18.72
N VAL A 134 12.04 13.69 -18.44
CA VAL A 134 12.04 12.91 -17.20
C VAL A 134 13.28 12.02 -17.10
N THR A 135 13.69 11.40 -18.22
CA THR A 135 14.90 10.56 -18.26
C THR A 135 16.14 11.32 -17.83
N GLN A 136 16.39 12.50 -18.41
CA GLN A 136 17.59 13.27 -18.11
C GLN A 136 17.58 13.82 -16.68
N ARG A 137 16.43 14.31 -16.19
CA ARG A 137 16.32 14.78 -14.81
C ARG A 137 16.51 13.65 -13.81
N PHE A 138 15.85 12.52 -14.01
CA PHE A 138 16.00 11.37 -13.13
C PHE A 138 17.44 10.85 -13.11
N ARG A 139 18.12 10.80 -14.26
CA ARG A 139 19.56 10.46 -14.33
C ARG A 139 20.43 11.43 -13.55
N LYS A 140 20.14 12.74 -13.62
CA LYS A 140 20.82 13.73 -12.79
C LYS A 140 20.63 13.43 -11.30
N PHE A 141 19.40 13.12 -10.88
CA PHE A 141 19.14 12.70 -9.49
C PHE A 141 19.92 11.44 -9.11
N GLN A 142 19.97 10.42 -9.99
CA GLN A 142 20.76 9.22 -9.74
C GLN A 142 22.26 9.53 -9.55
N MET A 143 22.81 10.45 -10.36
CA MET A 143 24.20 10.92 -10.20
C MET A 143 24.42 11.67 -8.90
N ASP A 144 23.51 12.59 -8.53
CA ASP A 144 23.57 13.33 -7.27
C ASP A 144 23.52 12.37 -6.07
N VAL A 145 22.67 11.34 -6.13
CA VAL A 145 22.56 10.29 -5.11
C VAL A 145 23.85 9.46 -5.03
N LEU A 146 24.46 9.08 -6.16
CA LEU A 146 25.74 8.37 -6.15
C LEU A 146 26.83 9.17 -5.42
N ASP A 147 26.95 10.46 -5.71
CA ASP A 147 27.95 11.34 -5.11
C ASP A 147 27.71 11.54 -3.60
N GLN A 148 26.45 11.63 -3.19
CA GLN A 148 26.07 11.74 -1.77
C GLN A 148 26.34 10.44 -1.02
N THR A 149 26.01 9.29 -1.63
CA THR A 149 26.18 7.96 -1.04
C THR A 149 27.66 7.67 -0.75
N GLN A 150 28.58 8.10 -1.61
CA GLN A 150 30.02 7.98 -1.37
C GLN A 150 30.50 8.70 -0.11
N ARG A 151 29.78 9.74 0.35
CA ARG A 151 30.15 10.56 1.51
C ARG A 151 29.42 10.15 2.79
N ASN A 152 28.14 9.81 2.67
CA ASN A 152 27.23 9.72 3.80
C ASN A 152 26.63 8.31 4.02
N GLY A 153 26.85 7.37 3.09
CA GLY A 153 26.18 6.07 3.08
C GLY A 153 24.68 6.17 2.72
N LEU A 154 24.01 5.03 2.66
CA LEU A 154 22.55 4.93 2.50
C LEU A 154 21.98 4.02 3.58
N THR A 155 20.79 4.34 4.08
CA THR A 155 20.05 3.51 5.03
C THR A 155 18.66 3.21 4.48
N TYR A 156 17.87 2.37 5.16
CA TYR A 156 16.47 2.14 4.79
C TYR A 156 15.58 3.39 4.87
N ASN A 157 16.06 4.50 5.43
CA ASN A 157 15.37 5.79 5.37
C ASN A 157 15.44 6.44 3.98
N ASN A 158 16.40 6.03 3.14
CA ASN A 158 16.64 6.56 1.81
C ASN A 158 15.93 5.73 0.72
N VAL A 159 14.63 5.43 0.91
CA VAL A 159 13.86 4.50 0.06
C VAL A 159 13.95 4.86 -1.43
N TYR A 160 13.74 6.13 -1.76
CA TYR A 160 13.66 6.58 -3.15
C TYR A 160 15.04 6.69 -3.81
N GLU A 161 16.08 7.01 -3.04
CA GLU A 161 17.46 6.98 -3.48
C GLU A 161 17.92 5.56 -3.79
N LEU A 162 17.59 4.60 -2.92
CA LEU A 162 17.90 3.17 -3.11
C LEU A 162 17.25 2.61 -4.38
N LEU A 163 15.96 2.94 -4.58
CA LEU A 163 15.23 2.54 -5.78
C LEU A 163 15.75 3.26 -7.03
N ALA A 164 16.16 4.53 -6.91
CA ALA A 164 16.76 5.27 -8.01
C ALA A 164 18.12 4.69 -8.43
N LEU A 165 18.98 4.27 -7.50
CA LEU A 165 20.21 3.54 -7.83
C LEU A 165 19.94 2.17 -8.48
N SER A 166 18.71 1.66 -8.35
CA SER A 166 18.22 0.46 -9.04
C SER A 166 17.44 0.78 -10.32
N SER A 167 17.54 2.01 -10.83
CA SER A 167 16.85 2.49 -12.04
C SER A 167 15.32 2.53 -11.96
N ILE A 168 14.75 2.51 -10.76
CA ILE A 168 13.30 2.54 -10.52
C ILE A 168 12.87 3.94 -10.12
N ILE A 169 11.96 4.54 -10.90
CA ILE A 169 11.25 5.76 -10.53
C ILE A 169 9.85 5.39 -10.03
N VAL A 170 9.52 5.83 -8.81
CA VAL A 170 8.22 5.58 -8.16
C VAL A 170 7.33 6.80 -8.35
N LEU A 171 6.22 6.62 -9.05
CA LEU A 171 5.31 7.67 -9.48
C LEU A 171 4.13 7.76 -8.51
N THR A 172 4.37 8.39 -7.36
CA THR A 172 3.41 8.62 -6.26
C THR A 172 3.17 10.10 -6.03
N SER A 173 2.03 10.44 -5.40
CA SER A 173 1.76 11.79 -4.91
C SER A 173 1.84 11.79 -3.36
N PRO A 174 2.57 12.72 -2.73
CA PRO A 174 3.35 13.80 -3.34
C PRO A 174 4.66 13.32 -4.02
N CYS A 175 5.28 14.20 -4.82
CA CYS A 175 6.55 13.93 -5.49
C CYS A 175 7.66 13.60 -4.47
N PRO A 176 8.30 12.43 -4.53
CA PRO A 176 9.40 12.11 -3.63
C PRO A 176 10.76 12.65 -4.12
N TYR A 177 10.82 13.22 -5.32
CA TYR A 177 12.07 13.64 -5.96
C TYR A 177 12.20 15.16 -6.02
N PRO A 178 13.22 15.76 -5.38
CA PRO A 178 13.39 17.22 -5.31
C PRO A 178 13.77 17.88 -6.66
N ILE A 179 13.99 17.07 -7.71
CA ILE A 179 14.35 17.51 -9.06
C ILE A 179 13.15 17.88 -9.96
N PHE A 180 11.93 17.67 -9.46
CA PHE A 180 10.70 18.06 -10.13
C PHE A 180 9.91 19.03 -9.26
N THR A 181 9.34 20.05 -9.87
CA THR A 181 8.34 20.89 -9.20
C THR A 181 7.01 20.13 -9.08
N ILE A 182 6.13 20.59 -8.19
CA ILE A 182 4.78 20.01 -8.01
C ILE A 182 4.00 20.03 -9.33
N GLU A 183 4.04 21.14 -10.08
CA GLU A 183 3.33 21.27 -11.36
C GLU A 183 3.85 20.28 -12.41
N GLU A 184 5.18 20.16 -12.52
CA GLU A 184 5.82 19.21 -13.43
C GLU A 184 5.46 17.76 -13.07
N TRP A 185 5.51 17.42 -11.79
CA TRP A 185 5.18 16.08 -11.32
C TRP A 185 3.71 15.73 -11.57
N ASN A 186 2.81 16.69 -11.38
CA ASN A 186 1.40 16.51 -11.71
C ASN A 186 1.18 16.27 -13.21
N LYS A 187 1.95 16.91 -14.10
CA LYS A 187 1.91 16.61 -15.55
C LYS A 187 2.40 15.19 -15.83
N ILE A 188 3.47 14.74 -15.16
CA ILE A 188 4.03 13.40 -15.33
C ILE A 188 3.05 12.32 -14.85
N ILE A 189 2.46 12.46 -13.65
CA ILE A 189 1.53 11.45 -13.09
C ILE A 189 0.25 11.35 -13.93
N LYS A 190 -0.22 12.45 -14.54
CA LYS A 190 -1.40 12.43 -15.42
C LYS A 190 -1.25 11.54 -16.66
N GLU A 191 -0.03 11.22 -17.06
CA GLU A 191 0.26 10.29 -18.16
C GLU A 191 0.19 8.81 -17.73
N ASN A 192 -0.31 8.51 -16.52
CA ASN A 192 -0.41 7.15 -16.01
C ASN A 192 -1.32 6.29 -16.91
N PRO A 193 -0.76 5.31 -17.66
CA PRO A 193 -1.52 4.51 -18.62
C PRO A 193 -2.39 3.43 -17.94
N TYR A 194 -2.25 3.28 -16.62
CA TYR A 194 -2.96 2.30 -15.80
C TYR A 194 -4.11 2.93 -15.01
N THR A 195 -4.45 4.18 -15.28
CA THR A 195 -5.59 4.85 -14.64
C THR A 195 -6.88 4.08 -14.91
N ILE A 196 -7.66 3.83 -13.87
CA ILE A 196 -8.94 3.13 -13.99
C ILE A 196 -9.99 4.12 -14.50
N GLU A 197 -10.39 3.96 -15.75
CA GLU A 197 -11.41 4.83 -16.36
C GLU A 197 -12.83 4.48 -15.91
N ASN A 198 -13.10 3.21 -15.62
CA ASN A 198 -14.44 2.72 -15.27
C ASN A 198 -14.39 1.93 -13.96
N HIS A 199 -15.38 2.16 -13.09
CA HIS A 199 -15.48 1.43 -11.83
C HIS A 199 -15.65 -0.08 -12.10
N PRO A 200 -14.82 -0.97 -11.52
CA PRO A 200 -14.86 -2.42 -11.81
C PRO A 200 -16.19 -3.08 -11.43
N ILE A 201 -16.90 -2.50 -10.46
CA ILE A 201 -18.18 -3.01 -9.96
C ILE A 201 -19.33 -2.25 -10.64
N PRO A 202 -20.26 -2.94 -11.30
CA PRO A 202 -21.45 -2.32 -11.88
C PRO A 202 -22.32 -1.58 -10.83
N PRO A 203 -23.04 -0.51 -11.20
CA PRO A 203 -23.81 0.31 -10.27
C PRO A 203 -24.82 -0.48 -9.42
N GLU A 204 -25.47 -1.50 -10.00
CA GLU A 204 -26.42 -2.36 -9.30
C GLU A 204 -25.74 -3.15 -8.17
N MET A 205 -24.56 -3.73 -8.44
CA MET A 205 -23.79 -4.47 -7.46
C MET A 205 -23.16 -3.55 -6.40
N SER A 206 -22.71 -2.37 -6.82
CA SER A 206 -22.23 -1.31 -5.92
C SER A 206 -23.31 -0.93 -4.91
N SER A 207 -24.55 -0.71 -5.36
CA SER A 207 -25.68 -0.40 -4.48
C SER A 207 -25.96 -1.52 -3.46
N ILE A 208 -25.93 -2.79 -3.90
CA ILE A 208 -26.13 -3.96 -3.02
C ILE A 208 -25.00 -4.08 -1.99
N LEU A 209 -23.74 -3.94 -2.43
CA LEU A 209 -22.56 -3.95 -1.56
C LEU A 209 -22.64 -2.86 -0.50
N HIS A 210 -22.94 -1.63 -0.93
CA HIS A 210 -23.08 -0.49 -0.04
C HIS A 210 -24.19 -0.72 1.00
N GLN A 211 -25.36 -1.20 0.56
CA GLN A 211 -26.48 -1.49 1.45
C GLN A 211 -26.14 -2.60 2.45
N ALA A 212 -25.52 -3.70 2.00
CA ALA A 212 -25.13 -4.81 2.86
C ALA A 212 -24.06 -4.38 3.88
N SER A 213 -23.08 -3.59 3.45
CA SER A 213 -22.03 -3.03 4.32
C SER A 213 -22.63 -2.14 5.41
N CYS A 214 -23.53 -1.22 5.03
CA CYS A 214 -24.23 -0.33 5.95
C CYS A 214 -25.13 -1.10 6.93
N ASN A 215 -25.86 -2.12 6.47
CA ASN A 215 -26.69 -2.96 7.33
C ASN A 215 -25.85 -3.67 8.40
N ASN A 216 -24.75 -4.31 8.00
CA ASN A 216 -23.85 -4.96 8.94
C ASN A 216 -23.22 -3.96 9.91
N PHE A 217 -22.84 -2.77 9.44
CA PHE A 217 -22.30 -1.72 10.29
C PHE A 217 -23.28 -1.33 11.41
N ILE A 218 -24.59 -1.23 11.11
CA ILE A 218 -25.63 -0.89 12.11
C ILE A 218 -26.17 -2.07 12.92
N GLY A 219 -25.52 -3.24 12.90
CA GLY A 219 -25.95 -4.38 13.71
C GLY A 219 -26.85 -5.40 13.00
N LYS A 220 -27.23 -5.17 11.74
CA LYS A 220 -28.09 -6.07 10.97
C LYS A 220 -27.19 -7.01 10.17
N ASP A 221 -27.04 -8.25 10.64
CA ASP A 221 -26.26 -9.28 9.93
C ASP A 221 -26.84 -9.47 8.53
N ALA A 222 -26.15 -8.93 7.52
CA ALA A 222 -26.61 -8.88 6.15
C ALA A 222 -25.63 -9.65 5.25
N THR A 223 -26.17 -10.46 4.36
CA THR A 223 -25.40 -11.19 3.36
C THR A 223 -25.78 -10.70 1.97
N ILE A 224 -24.84 -10.80 1.04
CA ILE A 224 -25.09 -10.53 -0.38
C ILE A 224 -25.47 -11.83 -1.07
N ASP A 225 -26.56 -11.82 -1.82
CA ASP A 225 -26.86 -12.85 -2.81
C ASP A 225 -26.13 -12.50 -4.11
N GLY A 226 -25.25 -13.40 -4.55
CA GLY A 226 -24.47 -13.21 -5.77
C GLY A 226 -25.27 -13.43 -7.06
N GLY A 227 -26.52 -13.90 -6.95
CA GLY A 227 -27.37 -14.21 -8.10
C GLY A 227 -26.74 -15.23 -9.05
N ASN A 228 -27.04 -15.12 -10.34
CA ASN A 228 -26.62 -16.09 -11.33
C ASN A 228 -25.27 -15.76 -12.01
N SER A 229 -24.83 -14.51 -11.98
CA SER A 229 -23.60 -14.08 -12.66
C SER A 229 -22.35 -14.53 -11.90
N GLN A 230 -21.28 -14.84 -12.63
CA GLN A 230 -20.01 -15.21 -11.99
C GLN A 230 -19.43 -14.05 -11.16
N LEU A 231 -19.52 -12.83 -11.69
CA LEU A 231 -19.09 -11.63 -10.97
C LEU A 231 -19.86 -11.45 -9.66
N GLY A 232 -21.20 -11.55 -9.70
CA GLY A 232 -22.03 -11.42 -8.50
C GLY A 232 -21.70 -12.50 -7.46
N LYS A 233 -21.49 -13.75 -7.89
CA LYS A 233 -21.03 -14.84 -7.01
C LYS A 233 -19.66 -14.54 -6.37
N ASN A 234 -18.71 -14.00 -7.13
CA ASN A 234 -17.39 -13.65 -6.62
C ASN A 234 -17.45 -12.51 -5.60
N VAL A 235 -18.21 -11.45 -5.91
CA VAL A 235 -18.45 -10.33 -5.01
C VAL A 235 -19.15 -10.77 -3.73
N ALA A 236 -20.20 -11.59 -3.85
CA ALA A 236 -20.91 -12.13 -2.70
C ALA A 236 -20.00 -13.01 -1.84
N ARG A 237 -19.17 -13.86 -2.45
CA ARG A 237 -18.17 -14.66 -1.71
C ARG A 237 -17.18 -13.75 -1.00
N ALA A 238 -16.60 -12.78 -1.70
CA ALA A 238 -15.64 -11.84 -1.12
C ALA A 238 -16.23 -11.12 0.09
N PHE A 239 -17.45 -10.59 -0.03
CA PHE A 239 -18.12 -9.86 1.03
C PHE A 239 -18.56 -10.76 2.20
N ASN A 240 -19.22 -11.88 1.91
CA ASN A 240 -19.80 -12.74 2.96
C ASN A 240 -18.71 -13.50 3.76
N GLU A 241 -17.52 -13.70 3.20
CA GLU A 241 -16.37 -14.27 3.91
C GLU A 241 -15.60 -13.22 4.72
N LEU A 242 -15.88 -11.92 4.58
CA LEU A 242 -15.34 -10.91 5.49
C LEU A 242 -15.82 -11.21 6.90
N VAL A 243 -14.88 -11.45 7.81
CA VAL A 243 -15.20 -11.74 9.20
C VAL A 243 -15.09 -10.45 10.03
N PRO A 244 -16.20 -9.81 10.43
CA PRO A 244 -16.14 -8.60 11.26
C PRO A 244 -15.75 -8.98 12.70
N LYS A 245 -14.45 -9.02 12.96
CA LYS A 245 -13.85 -9.13 14.30
C LYS A 245 -13.05 -7.87 14.60
N VAL A 246 -12.91 -7.51 15.88
CA VAL A 246 -11.91 -6.50 16.26
C VAL A 246 -10.54 -7.10 15.97
N ALA A 247 -9.77 -6.48 15.05
CA ALA A 247 -8.46 -6.97 14.69
C ALA A 247 -7.56 -7.05 15.94
N PRO A 248 -6.94 -8.21 16.24
CA PRO A 248 -6.10 -8.33 17.42
C PRO A 248 -4.82 -7.50 17.25
N ALA A 249 -4.31 -6.94 18.34
CA ALA A 249 -3.08 -6.14 18.33
C ALA A 249 -1.84 -6.94 17.87
N LYS A 250 -1.86 -8.27 17.99
CA LYS A 250 -0.77 -9.16 17.53
C LYS A 250 -1.35 -10.43 16.92
N ILE A 251 -1.06 -10.64 15.65
CA ILE A 251 -1.36 -11.87 14.88
C ILE A 251 -0.20 -12.16 13.94
N SER A 252 -0.04 -13.42 13.54
CA SER A 252 0.98 -13.78 12.55
C SER A 252 0.60 -13.30 11.14
N GLU A 253 1.59 -13.15 10.27
CA GLU A 253 1.40 -12.84 8.84
C GLU A 253 0.47 -13.84 8.16
N ASP A 254 0.65 -15.15 8.40
CA ASP A 254 -0.23 -16.18 7.85
C ASP A 254 -1.68 -16.01 8.29
N THR A 255 -1.88 -15.74 9.58
CA THR A 255 -3.22 -15.54 10.15
C THR A 255 -3.85 -14.29 9.57
N TYR A 256 -3.07 -13.22 9.42
CA TYR A 256 -3.50 -11.97 8.83
C TYR A 256 -3.94 -12.14 7.36
N SER A 257 -3.09 -12.74 6.53
CA SER A 257 -3.41 -13.01 5.13
C SER A 257 -4.63 -13.91 5.01
N TYR A 258 -4.72 -14.97 5.82
CA TYR A 258 -5.87 -15.89 5.82
C TYR A 258 -7.19 -15.21 6.21
N LEU A 259 -7.18 -14.33 7.22
CA LEU A 259 -8.39 -13.71 7.74
C LEU A 259 -8.87 -12.49 6.95
N TYR A 260 -7.95 -11.76 6.31
CA TYR A 260 -8.28 -10.44 5.75
C TYR A 260 -7.99 -10.31 4.26
N LEU A 261 -6.84 -10.82 3.78
CA LEU A 261 -6.47 -10.70 2.37
C LEU A 261 -7.10 -11.79 1.50
N HIS A 262 -7.01 -13.05 1.93
CA HIS A 262 -7.49 -14.21 1.17
C HIS A 262 -9.01 -14.19 0.92
N PRO A 263 -9.87 -13.78 1.86
CA PRO A 263 -11.32 -13.73 1.62
C PRO A 263 -11.68 -12.81 0.45
N ILE A 264 -10.99 -11.68 0.30
CA ILE A 264 -11.25 -10.76 -0.80
C ILE A 264 -10.50 -11.12 -2.08
N SER A 265 -9.29 -11.71 -2.00
CA SER A 265 -8.47 -12.00 -3.18
C SER A 265 -8.82 -13.31 -3.87
N ARG A 266 -9.07 -14.38 -3.11
CA ARG A 266 -9.38 -15.72 -3.66
C ARG A 266 -10.52 -15.73 -4.67
N PRO A 267 -11.66 -15.05 -4.45
CA PRO A 267 -12.78 -15.10 -5.39
C PRO A 267 -12.43 -14.59 -6.79
N PHE A 268 -11.44 -13.70 -6.92
CA PHE A 268 -11.07 -13.10 -8.21
C PHE A 268 -9.86 -13.78 -8.85
N PHE A 269 -8.84 -14.08 -8.04
CA PHE A 269 -7.57 -14.63 -8.53
C PHE A 269 -7.60 -16.15 -8.75
N SER A 270 -8.54 -16.88 -8.13
CA SER A 270 -8.60 -18.35 -8.27
C SER A 270 -9.36 -18.78 -9.52
N GLY A 271 -9.18 -20.05 -9.91
CA GLY A 271 -9.86 -20.68 -11.05
C GLY A 271 -8.92 -20.93 -12.22
N GLU A 272 -9.50 -21.18 -13.39
CA GLU A 272 -8.72 -21.31 -14.63
C GLU A 272 -8.26 -19.92 -15.10
N LYS A 273 -6.97 -19.64 -14.85
CA LYS A 273 -6.32 -18.37 -15.18
C LYS A 273 -5.10 -18.61 -16.07
N GLU A 274 -4.58 -17.53 -16.65
CA GLU A 274 -3.37 -17.58 -17.47
C GLU A 274 -2.08 -17.60 -16.64
N TYR A 275 -2.20 -17.64 -15.32
CA TYR A 275 -1.13 -17.69 -14.35
C TYR A 275 -1.41 -18.76 -13.30
N ASP A 276 -0.35 -19.25 -12.68
CA ASP A 276 -0.40 -20.08 -11.50
C ASP A 276 -0.52 -19.17 -10.27
N LEU A 277 -1.61 -19.33 -9.53
CA LEU A 277 -1.83 -18.60 -8.30
C LEU A 277 -1.14 -19.30 -7.14
N THR A 278 -0.22 -18.61 -6.50
CA THR A 278 0.38 -19.02 -5.24
C THR A 278 -0.21 -18.18 -4.10
N LEU A 279 -1.01 -18.84 -3.26
CA LEU A 279 -1.48 -18.31 -1.98
C LEU A 279 -0.73 -19.09 -0.91
N ASN A 280 0.48 -18.66 -0.58
CA ASN A 280 1.25 -19.38 0.41
C ASN A 280 0.52 -19.33 1.75
N SER A 281 0.04 -20.48 2.23
CA SER A 281 -0.13 -20.75 3.65
C SER A 281 1.16 -21.38 4.12
N ALA A 282 1.75 -20.94 5.23
CA ALA A 282 2.85 -21.68 5.85
C ALA A 282 2.46 -23.15 6.09
N ASN A 283 2.88 -24.05 5.20
CA ASN A 283 2.96 -25.46 5.55
C ASN A 283 4.09 -25.58 6.59
N ALA A 284 3.91 -26.42 7.62
CA ALA A 284 4.88 -26.57 8.70
C ALA A 284 6.31 -26.92 8.23
N ASP A 285 6.45 -27.44 7.01
CA ASP A 285 7.72 -27.81 6.36
C ASP A 285 8.20 -26.82 5.29
N SER A 286 7.50 -25.70 5.08
CA SER A 286 7.81 -24.69 4.07
C SER A 286 8.49 -23.47 4.70
N THR A 287 9.68 -23.12 4.20
CA THR A 287 10.34 -21.84 4.49
C THR A 287 9.81 -20.68 3.64
N LYS A 288 8.83 -20.91 2.75
CA LYS A 288 8.26 -19.89 1.86
C LYS A 288 7.15 -19.09 2.56
N ARG A 289 7.28 -17.76 2.52
CA ARG A 289 6.42 -16.78 3.19
C ARG A 289 5.05 -16.59 2.50
N PRO A 290 4.00 -16.19 3.25
CA PRO A 290 2.61 -16.07 2.78
C PRO A 290 2.35 -14.84 1.92
N ASP A 291 2.91 -14.82 0.71
CA ASP A 291 2.66 -13.76 -0.27
C ASP A 291 1.63 -14.22 -1.33
N LEU A 292 0.77 -13.29 -1.76
CA LEU A 292 -0.08 -13.44 -2.95
C LEU A 292 0.79 -13.26 -4.19
N SER A 293 1.10 -14.34 -4.90
CA SER A 293 1.89 -14.27 -6.13
C SER A 293 1.16 -14.93 -7.29
N CYS A 294 1.29 -14.35 -8.47
CA CYS A 294 0.80 -14.92 -9.72
C CYS A 294 2.00 -15.14 -10.61
N GLU A 295 2.25 -16.37 -11.03
CA GLU A 295 3.41 -16.74 -11.82
C GLU A 295 3.00 -17.25 -13.20
N VAL A 296 3.82 -16.97 -14.21
CA VAL A 296 3.69 -17.56 -15.55
C VAL A 296 5.07 -18.09 -15.91
N TYR A 297 5.16 -19.38 -16.25
CA TYR A 297 6.44 -20.04 -16.52
C TYR A 297 7.50 -19.79 -15.44
N GLN A 298 7.10 -19.82 -14.15
CA GLN A 298 7.96 -19.55 -12.98
C GLN A 298 8.52 -18.11 -12.90
N VAL A 299 7.94 -17.18 -13.65
CA VAL A 299 8.24 -15.75 -13.54
C VAL A 299 7.05 -15.05 -12.90
N ALA A 300 7.31 -14.31 -11.82
CA ALA A 300 6.26 -13.58 -11.11
C ALA A 300 5.72 -12.43 -11.97
N ILE A 301 4.40 -12.40 -12.12
CA ILE A 301 3.64 -11.32 -12.75
C ILE A 301 3.07 -10.39 -11.68
N LEU A 302 2.66 -10.95 -10.54
CA LEU A 302 2.30 -10.21 -9.34
C LEU A 302 3.31 -10.49 -8.22
N ASN A 303 3.93 -9.43 -7.75
CA ASN A 303 4.83 -9.43 -6.61
C ASN A 303 4.08 -8.82 -5.42
N SER A 304 4.06 -9.49 -4.28
CA SER A 304 3.44 -8.92 -3.09
C SER A 304 4.25 -9.10 -1.83
N GLU A 305 3.96 -8.24 -0.85
CA GLU A 305 4.38 -8.36 0.53
C GLU A 305 3.17 -8.03 1.42
N SER A 306 3.00 -8.78 2.50
CA SER A 306 1.92 -8.58 3.46
C SER A 306 2.44 -8.54 4.90
N LYS A 307 1.97 -7.58 5.69
CA LYS A 307 2.25 -7.49 7.13
C LYS A 307 0.98 -7.24 7.94
N PRO A 308 0.85 -7.89 9.13
CA PRO A 308 -0.25 -7.61 10.05
C PRO A 308 -0.14 -6.21 10.64
N ILE A 309 -1.21 -5.77 11.30
CA ILE A 309 -1.20 -4.58 12.15
C ILE A 309 -0.06 -4.68 13.18
N GLY A 310 0.60 -3.56 13.46
CA GLY A 310 1.74 -3.50 14.40
C GLY A 310 3.10 -3.76 13.77
N PHE A 311 3.21 -3.74 12.44
CA PHE A 311 4.50 -3.70 11.74
C PHE A 311 5.27 -2.42 12.09
N THR A 312 6.60 -2.49 12.07
CA THR A 312 7.43 -1.31 12.34
C THR A 312 7.57 -0.43 11.09
N PRO A 313 7.77 0.89 11.22
CA PRO A 313 8.06 1.77 10.08
C PRO A 313 9.27 1.30 9.26
N LEU A 314 10.28 0.72 9.92
CA LEU A 314 11.44 0.14 9.25
C LEU A 314 11.04 -1.06 8.38
N GLN A 315 10.19 -1.95 8.89
CA GLN A 315 9.71 -3.11 8.14
C GLN A 315 8.93 -2.66 6.90
N HIS A 316 8.12 -1.61 7.02
CA HIS A 316 7.44 -1.00 5.88
C HIS A 316 8.41 -0.55 4.79
N LYS A 317 9.43 0.23 5.16
CA LYS A 317 10.46 0.69 4.21
C LYS A 317 11.16 -0.49 3.53
N LYS A 318 11.54 -1.51 4.32
CA LYS A 318 12.17 -2.75 3.82
C LYS A 318 11.28 -3.47 2.79
N ASP A 319 10.00 -3.67 3.09
CA ASP A 319 9.08 -4.39 2.21
C ASP A 319 8.67 -3.57 0.98
N SER A 320 8.52 -2.24 1.10
CA SER A 320 8.32 -1.35 -0.04
C SER A 320 9.49 -1.42 -1.02
N ILE A 321 10.74 -1.36 -0.54
CA ILE A 321 11.93 -1.52 -1.40
C ILE A 321 11.95 -2.92 -2.03
N LYS A 322 11.73 -3.95 -1.21
CA LYS A 322 11.77 -5.35 -1.62
C LYS A 322 10.80 -5.65 -2.76
N VAL A 323 9.53 -5.26 -2.65
CA VAL A 323 8.52 -5.59 -3.64
C VAL A 323 8.77 -4.88 -4.98
N GLN A 324 9.28 -3.64 -4.94
CA GLN A 324 9.70 -2.89 -6.12
C GLN A 324 10.89 -3.56 -6.83
N LEU A 325 11.91 -3.97 -6.07
CA LEU A 325 13.05 -4.70 -6.62
C LEU A 325 12.65 -6.07 -7.19
N LYS A 326 11.71 -6.78 -6.54
CA LYS A 326 11.15 -8.04 -7.05
C LYS A 326 10.43 -7.85 -8.39
N ALA A 327 9.66 -6.76 -8.54
CA ALA A 327 9.01 -6.43 -9.81
C ALA A 327 10.02 -6.11 -10.92
N CYS A 328 11.05 -5.31 -10.62
CA CYS A 328 12.14 -5.06 -11.57
C CYS A 328 12.87 -6.35 -11.98
N LYS A 329 13.19 -7.21 -11.02
CA LYS A 329 13.76 -8.56 -11.28
C LYS A 329 12.84 -9.40 -12.16
N SER A 330 11.54 -9.37 -11.90
CA SER A 330 10.54 -10.10 -12.68
C SER A 330 10.51 -9.63 -14.13
N ILE A 331 10.52 -8.31 -14.37
CA ILE A 331 10.63 -7.72 -15.70
C ILE A 331 11.91 -8.20 -16.40
N ASN A 332 13.05 -8.17 -15.72
CA ASN A 332 14.31 -8.66 -16.29
C ASN A 332 14.23 -10.14 -16.69
N GLN A 333 13.66 -10.99 -15.83
CA GLN A 333 13.45 -12.41 -16.13
C GLN A 333 12.49 -12.64 -17.30
N GLN A 334 11.42 -11.85 -17.41
CA GLN A 334 10.51 -11.89 -18.56
C GLN A 334 11.27 -11.58 -19.86
N MET A 335 12.13 -10.55 -19.84
CA MET A 335 12.93 -10.12 -20.99
C MET A 335 13.98 -11.15 -21.40
N ASP A 336 14.68 -11.76 -20.43
CA ASP A 336 15.74 -12.74 -20.69
C ASP A 336 15.22 -14.09 -21.19
N SER A 337 14.02 -14.50 -20.75
CA SER A 337 13.47 -15.83 -21.04
C SER A 337 12.75 -15.92 -22.38
N ARG A 338 11.76 -15.06 -22.62
CA ARG A 338 10.85 -15.12 -23.77
C ARG A 338 10.54 -13.77 -24.39
N GLY A 339 11.07 -12.68 -23.82
CA GLY A 339 10.80 -11.34 -24.29
C GLY A 339 9.46 -10.78 -23.85
N GLY A 340 9.16 -10.78 -22.56
CA GLY A 340 7.83 -10.42 -22.07
C GLY A 340 7.41 -8.95 -22.24
N PRO A 341 6.21 -8.60 -21.77
CA PRO A 341 5.62 -7.26 -21.91
C PRO A 341 6.46 -6.14 -21.27
N GLY A 342 7.42 -6.51 -20.43
CA GLY A 342 8.22 -5.59 -19.65
C GLY A 342 7.39 -4.94 -18.56
N GLU A 343 6.44 -5.68 -17.98
CA GLU A 343 5.47 -5.18 -17.01
C GLU A 343 5.32 -6.17 -15.85
N ALA A 344 5.14 -5.64 -14.64
CA ALA A 344 4.85 -6.44 -13.44
C ALA A 344 3.93 -5.67 -12.50
N ALA A 345 2.99 -6.38 -11.88
CA ALA A 345 2.13 -5.84 -10.85
C ALA A 345 2.76 -6.00 -9.46
N ILE A 346 2.43 -5.06 -8.58
CA ILE A 346 2.88 -5.00 -7.20
C ILE A 346 1.66 -4.84 -6.30
N LEU A 347 1.61 -5.61 -5.21
CA LEU A 347 0.66 -5.44 -4.12
C LEU A 347 1.39 -5.35 -2.79
N LEU A 348 1.26 -4.24 -2.10
CA LEU A 348 1.81 -4.02 -0.77
C LEU A 348 0.65 -3.91 0.22
N ASN A 349 0.53 -4.87 1.14
CA ASN A 349 -0.56 -4.90 2.12
C ASN A 349 0.01 -4.77 3.54
N MET A 350 0.02 -3.55 4.08
CA MET A 350 0.73 -3.22 5.31
C MET A 350 -0.27 -2.80 6.38
N GLY A 351 -0.60 -3.73 7.28
CA GLY A 351 -1.72 -3.56 8.18
C GLY A 351 -2.98 -3.27 7.36
N ASP A 352 -3.78 -2.31 7.76
CA ASP A 352 -5.04 -1.99 7.09
C ASP A 352 -4.90 -1.23 5.76
N GLN A 353 -3.69 -0.93 5.29
CA GLN A 353 -3.46 -0.21 4.04
C GLN A 353 -3.02 -1.16 2.94
N THR A 354 -3.72 -1.09 1.80
CA THR A 354 -3.40 -1.86 0.61
C THR A 354 -3.04 -0.91 -0.52
N GLU A 355 -1.82 -1.05 -1.03
CA GLU A 355 -1.27 -0.25 -2.12
C GLU A 355 -0.94 -1.16 -3.29
N SER A 356 -1.16 -0.66 -4.51
CA SER A 356 -0.77 -1.38 -5.71
C SER A 356 -0.10 -0.48 -6.70
N PHE A 357 0.83 -1.08 -7.43
CA PHE A 357 1.59 -0.42 -8.47
C PHE A 357 1.66 -1.31 -9.70
N ILE A 358 1.73 -0.69 -10.87
CA ILE A 358 2.13 -1.37 -12.09
C ILE A 358 3.49 -0.81 -12.49
N MET A 359 4.49 -1.68 -12.54
CA MET A 359 5.82 -1.34 -13.01
C MET A 359 5.95 -1.68 -14.49
N ASP A 360 6.51 -0.76 -15.27
CA ASP A 360 6.85 -0.99 -16.67
C ASP A 360 8.28 -0.61 -17.03
N LEU A 361 8.80 -1.21 -18.09
CA LEU A 361 10.07 -0.85 -18.73
C LEU A 361 9.82 -0.49 -20.21
N LYS A 362 9.45 0.77 -20.46
CA LYS A 362 9.26 1.30 -21.83
C LYS A 362 10.41 2.15 -22.34
N PHE A 363 11.26 2.66 -21.44
CA PHE A 363 12.37 3.57 -21.75
C PHE A 363 13.70 3.02 -21.26
N ASP A 364 14.81 3.51 -21.82
CA ASP A 364 16.13 2.91 -21.61
C ASP A 364 16.60 3.05 -20.15
N GLY A 365 16.62 1.93 -19.43
CA GLY A 365 17.05 1.85 -18.04
C GLY A 365 16.17 2.62 -17.06
N LEU A 366 14.90 2.81 -17.38
CA LEU A 366 13.93 3.52 -16.54
C LEU A 366 12.71 2.65 -16.27
N TYR A 367 12.71 2.00 -15.11
CA TYR A 367 11.58 1.22 -14.62
C TYR A 367 10.60 2.17 -13.94
N ARG A 368 9.41 2.34 -14.52
CA ARG A 368 8.40 3.27 -14.04
C ARG A 368 7.40 2.51 -13.18
N SER A 369 7.44 2.71 -11.87
CA SER A 369 6.46 2.15 -10.94
C SER A 369 5.32 3.13 -10.73
N TRP A 370 4.23 2.92 -11.46
CA TRP A 370 3.03 3.74 -11.38
C TRP A 370 2.19 3.38 -10.18
N SER A 371 1.90 4.35 -9.30
CA SER A 371 0.83 4.17 -8.31
C SER A 371 -0.46 3.85 -9.05
N PHE A 372 -1.07 2.73 -8.69
CA PHE A 372 -2.28 2.22 -9.34
C PHE A 372 -3.50 2.47 -8.46
N LEU A 373 -3.50 1.94 -7.24
CA LEU A 373 -4.57 2.12 -6.27
C LEU A 373 -4.04 2.08 -4.84
N THR A 374 -4.65 2.88 -3.96
CA THR A 374 -4.48 2.80 -2.52
C THR A 374 -5.85 2.72 -1.87
N THR A 375 -6.10 1.67 -1.09
CA THR A 375 -7.35 1.48 -0.36
C THR A 375 -7.09 0.98 1.06
N LYS A 376 -8.13 1.01 1.89
CA LYS A 376 -8.10 0.39 3.22
C LYS A 376 -8.72 -1.00 3.15
N LEU A 377 -8.06 -1.97 3.75
CA LEU A 377 -8.55 -3.34 3.91
C LEU A 377 -9.63 -3.38 4.98
N VAL A 378 -10.64 -4.24 4.79
CA VAL A 378 -11.66 -4.49 5.81
C VAL A 378 -11.10 -5.46 6.86
N ILE A 379 -10.74 -4.91 8.02
CA ILE A 379 -10.14 -5.67 9.12
C ILE A 379 -11.02 -5.75 10.37
N ASP A 380 -12.10 -4.96 10.41
CA ASP A 380 -13.05 -4.92 11.51
C ASP A 380 -14.44 -4.46 11.06
N ARG A 381 -15.41 -4.50 11.97
CA ARG A 381 -16.79 -4.08 11.68
C ARG A 381 -16.87 -2.58 11.31
N ALA A 382 -15.96 -1.76 11.83
CA ALA A 382 -15.97 -0.32 11.58
C ALA A 382 -15.47 0.03 10.17
N SER A 383 -14.58 -0.80 9.61
CA SER A 383 -14.05 -0.69 8.25
C SER A 383 -14.89 -1.38 7.19
N LEU A 384 -15.92 -2.15 7.57
CA LEU A 384 -16.81 -2.84 6.62
C LEU A 384 -17.46 -1.94 5.55
N PRO A 385 -17.81 -0.67 5.82
CA PRO A 385 -18.23 0.27 4.78
C PRO A 385 -17.22 0.49 3.64
N LEU A 386 -15.95 0.11 3.83
CA LEU A 386 -14.89 0.18 2.83
C LEU A 386 -14.79 -1.11 1.99
N ALA A 387 -15.66 -2.10 2.21
CA ALA A 387 -15.65 -3.37 1.51
C ALA A 387 -15.74 -3.19 -0.01
N GLU A 388 -16.57 -2.25 -0.48
CA GLU A 388 -16.66 -1.95 -1.90
C GLU A 388 -15.31 -1.52 -2.48
N PHE A 389 -14.60 -0.61 -1.82
CA PHE A 389 -13.29 -0.13 -2.26
C PHE A 389 -12.24 -1.24 -2.25
N ALA A 390 -12.18 -2.04 -1.17
CA ALA A 390 -11.25 -3.16 -1.06
C ALA A 390 -11.51 -4.22 -2.15
N ILE A 391 -12.78 -4.54 -2.41
CA ILE A 391 -13.17 -5.50 -3.46
C ILE A 391 -12.85 -4.93 -4.85
N SER A 392 -13.22 -3.67 -5.13
CA SER A 392 -12.90 -2.98 -6.38
C SER A 392 -11.40 -2.95 -6.64
N HIS A 393 -10.58 -2.72 -5.60
CA HIS A 393 -9.12 -2.71 -5.71
C HIS A 393 -8.59 -4.05 -6.20
N ILE A 394 -8.96 -5.12 -5.51
CA ILE A 394 -8.52 -6.48 -5.86
C ILE A 394 -9.00 -6.89 -7.25
N MET A 395 -10.23 -6.53 -7.62
CA MET A 395 -10.77 -6.77 -8.96
C MET A 395 -9.95 -6.07 -10.04
N ALA A 396 -9.68 -4.78 -9.88
CA ALA A 396 -8.91 -4.00 -10.84
C ALA A 396 -7.48 -4.52 -10.97
N LEU A 397 -6.87 -4.91 -9.84
CA LEU A 397 -5.54 -5.51 -9.83
C LEU A 397 -5.53 -6.85 -10.57
N GLU A 398 -6.50 -7.74 -10.33
CA GLU A 398 -6.60 -9.02 -11.02
C GLU A 398 -6.77 -8.85 -12.53
N GLU A 399 -7.59 -7.90 -12.96
CA GLU A 399 -7.76 -7.61 -14.39
C GLU A 399 -6.43 -7.19 -15.03
N CYS A 400 -5.66 -6.34 -14.37
CA CYS A 400 -4.34 -5.92 -14.84
C CYS A 400 -3.36 -7.11 -14.89
N VAL A 401 -3.27 -7.89 -13.81
CA VAL A 401 -2.43 -9.10 -13.74
C VAL A 401 -2.80 -10.09 -14.85
N GLY A 402 -4.09 -10.31 -15.10
CA GLY A 402 -4.58 -11.16 -16.17
C GLY A 402 -4.16 -10.68 -17.56
N LYS A 403 -4.15 -9.36 -17.81
CA LYS A 403 -3.65 -8.77 -19.07
C LYS A 403 -2.15 -9.02 -19.24
N ILE A 404 -1.35 -8.74 -18.21
CA ILE A 404 0.12 -8.95 -18.24
C ILE A 404 0.45 -10.43 -18.44
N ALA A 405 -0.20 -11.31 -17.67
CA ALA A 405 -0.01 -12.76 -17.76
C ALA A 405 -0.36 -13.31 -19.14
N ARG A 406 -1.48 -12.87 -19.73
CA ARG A 406 -1.90 -13.28 -21.07
C ARG A 406 -0.90 -12.82 -22.13
N ASP A 407 -0.46 -11.55 -22.11
CA ASP A 407 0.56 -11.07 -23.05
C ASP A 407 1.82 -11.93 -22.91
N TYR A 408 2.36 -12.07 -21.70
CA TYR A 408 3.59 -12.83 -21.48
C TYR A 408 3.47 -14.31 -21.89
N LYS A 409 2.35 -14.98 -21.56
CA LYS A 409 2.17 -16.42 -21.82
C LYS A 409 2.14 -16.74 -23.31
N TYR A 410 1.47 -15.91 -24.10
CA TYR A 410 1.21 -16.14 -25.52
C TYR A 410 2.13 -15.35 -26.45
N ARG A 411 3.02 -14.51 -25.93
CA ARG A 411 4.03 -13.84 -26.75
C ARG A 411 4.96 -14.87 -27.41
N SER A 412 5.19 -14.70 -28.71
CA SER A 412 6.10 -15.56 -29.46
C SER A 412 7.54 -15.36 -28.98
N THR A 413 8.23 -16.45 -28.65
CA THR A 413 9.65 -16.46 -28.24
C THR A 413 10.61 -15.84 -29.27
N LYS A 414 10.15 -15.63 -30.52
CA LYS A 414 10.93 -15.00 -31.58
C LYS A 414 10.88 -13.47 -31.59
N PHE A 415 10.10 -12.83 -30.72
CA PHE A 415 9.80 -11.39 -30.83
C PHE A 415 9.91 -10.64 -29.51
N THR A 416 11.10 -10.62 -28.90
CA THR A 416 11.52 -9.42 -28.18
C THR A 416 12.17 -8.50 -29.20
N PRO A 417 11.69 -7.26 -29.41
CA PRO A 417 12.46 -6.30 -30.16
C PRO A 417 13.83 -6.16 -29.49
N LEU A 418 14.92 -6.38 -30.23
CA LEU A 418 16.31 -6.24 -29.74
C LEU A 418 16.52 -4.92 -28.96
N LYS A 419 15.75 -3.90 -29.35
CA LYS A 419 15.69 -2.58 -28.72
C LYS A 419 15.23 -2.63 -27.25
N GLN A 420 14.19 -3.39 -26.89
CA GLN A 420 13.71 -3.45 -25.51
C GLN A 420 14.68 -4.20 -24.58
N MET A 421 15.37 -5.23 -25.07
CA MET A 421 16.42 -5.90 -24.28
C MET A 421 17.55 -4.94 -23.90
N SER A 422 17.85 -3.97 -24.76
CA SER A 422 18.87 -2.96 -24.48
C SER A 422 18.48 -2.01 -23.33
N PHE A 423 17.20 -1.97 -22.94
CA PHE A 423 16.70 -1.12 -21.86
C PHE A 423 16.89 -1.72 -20.48
N VAL A 424 17.09 -3.04 -20.39
CA VAL A 424 17.31 -3.74 -19.13
C VAL A 424 18.56 -3.19 -18.44
N ARG A 425 18.48 -3.04 -17.13
CA ARG A 425 19.60 -2.68 -16.24
C ARG A 425 19.80 -3.76 -15.21
N LYS A 426 21.05 -3.97 -14.80
CA LYS A 426 21.33 -4.95 -13.76
C LYS A 426 20.96 -4.34 -12.42
N LEU A 427 20.29 -5.14 -11.60
CA LEU A 427 20.08 -4.75 -10.21
C LEU A 427 21.44 -4.59 -9.52
N PRO A 428 21.62 -3.56 -8.69
CA PRO A 428 22.88 -3.33 -8.00
C PRO A 428 23.30 -4.54 -7.17
N ASN A 429 24.58 -4.92 -7.30
CA ASN A 429 25.13 -6.05 -6.57
C ASN A 429 25.39 -5.65 -5.12
N SER A 430 24.51 -6.07 -4.21
CA SER A 430 24.60 -5.79 -2.78
C SER A 430 24.16 -7.01 -1.97
N PRO A 431 24.88 -7.41 -0.91
CA PRO A 431 24.42 -8.48 0.00
C PRO A 431 23.02 -8.21 0.57
N GLN A 432 22.74 -6.96 0.95
CA GLN A 432 21.44 -6.54 1.49
C GLN A 432 20.35 -6.61 0.43
N VAL A 433 20.61 -6.12 -0.79
CA VAL A 433 19.66 -6.24 -1.91
C VAL A 433 19.39 -7.70 -2.25
N LYS A 434 20.44 -8.55 -2.24
CA LYS A 434 20.27 -9.99 -2.43
C LYS A 434 19.44 -10.64 -1.33
N MET A 435 19.60 -10.20 -0.08
CA MET A 435 18.81 -10.67 1.07
C MET A 435 17.35 -10.21 1.00
N LEU A 436 17.06 -9.03 0.45
CA LEU A 436 15.68 -8.62 0.17
C LEU A 436 15.05 -9.49 -0.92
N LEU A 437 15.86 -9.90 -1.92
CA LEU A 437 15.40 -10.68 -3.09
C LEU A 437 15.44 -12.20 -2.91
N SER A 438 15.96 -12.68 -1.78
CA SER A 438 15.92 -14.09 -1.35
C SER A 438 14.63 -14.38 -0.61
#